data_AF-A0A1I7ZEC0-F1
#
_entry.id   AF-A0A1I7ZEC0-F1
#
_cell.length_a   1.000
_cell.length_b   1.000
_cell.length_c   1.000
_cell.angle_alpha   90.00
_cell.angle_beta   90.00
_cell.angle_gamma   90.00
#
_symmetry.space_group_name_H-M   'P 1'
#
loop_
_entity.id
_entity.type
_entity.pdbx_description
1 polymer ?
#
loop_
_entity_poly.entity_id
_entity_poly.type
_entity_poly.pdbx_seq_one_letter_code
_entity_poly.pdbx_strand_id
1 'polypeptide(L)'
;MSTEECEELSVFEQKARAVAQKCFRLAVAVFVSAQMFDFLFNSIWMHGYIWSLNQKVEMDMSERSAGAIVDHQLSKVGNVERLVISAVAALAVCLLLLVLGYARREHTVWELFKHSIIIGTMAGCARCMQMQQRLYPAIHEGFYTYLLTFFVGLTFSIQF
;
A
#
# COMPACT_ATOMS: atom_id res chain seq x y z
N MET A 1 37.89 -24.86 17.86
CA MET A 1 36.94 -24.25 18.80
C MET A 1 37.22 -22.76 18.77
N SER A 2 36.68 -22.07 17.75
CA SER A 2 36.84 -20.62 17.62
C SER A 2 35.75 -19.96 18.46
N THR A 3 36.17 -19.34 19.56
CA THR A 3 35.39 -18.36 20.31
C THR A 3 35.08 -17.20 19.39
N GLU A 4 33.91 -17.22 18.75
CA GLU A 4 33.27 -15.98 18.30
C GLU A 4 33.06 -15.17 19.57
N GLU A 5 33.89 -14.14 19.78
CA GLU A 5 33.60 -13.09 20.75
C GLU A 5 32.22 -12.55 20.39
N CYS A 6 31.24 -12.83 21.23
CA CYS A 6 29.94 -12.21 21.14
C CYS A 6 30.17 -10.74 21.48
N GLU A 7 30.40 -9.92 20.45
CA GLU A 7 30.62 -8.48 20.57
C GLU A 7 29.42 -7.90 21.33
N GLU A 8 29.60 -7.60 22.62
CA GLU A 8 28.52 -7.06 23.47
C GLU A 8 28.20 -5.63 23.00
N LEU A 9 27.23 -5.54 22.09
CA LEU A 9 26.73 -4.28 21.56
C LEU A 9 26.27 -3.35 22.70
N SER A 10 26.72 -2.10 22.65
CA SER A 10 26.27 -1.05 23.57
C SER A 10 24.75 -0.89 23.54
N VAL A 11 24.13 -0.58 24.69
CA VAL A 11 22.69 -0.29 24.80
C VAL A 11 22.25 0.81 23.83
N PHE A 12 23.12 1.80 23.59
CA PHE A 12 22.86 2.84 22.61
C PHE A 12 22.79 2.27 21.19
N GLU A 13 23.74 1.41 20.84
CA GLU A 13 23.81 0.79 19.52
C GLU A 13 22.62 -0.12 19.26
N GLN A 14 22.20 -0.90 20.24
CA GLN A 14 21.00 -1.73 20.16
C GLN A 14 19.74 -0.87 19.89
N LYS A 15 19.57 0.25 20.60
CA LYS A 15 18.47 1.18 20.38
C LYS A 15 18.54 1.83 18.99
N ALA A 16 19.72 2.28 18.58
CA ALA A 16 19.93 2.90 17.27
C ALA A 16 19.62 1.93 16.13
N ARG A 17 20.07 0.67 16.22
CA ARG A 17 19.76 -0.39 15.26
C ARG A 17 18.26 -0.69 15.21
N ALA A 18 17.59 -0.79 16.36
CA ALA A 18 16.15 -1.01 16.41
C ALA A 18 15.35 0.14 15.75
N VAL A 19 15.78 1.40 15.96
CA VAL A 19 15.16 2.57 15.30
C VAL A 19 15.45 2.57 13.80
N ALA A 20 16.68 2.31 13.40
CA ALA A 20 17.08 2.24 11.99
C ALA A 20 16.30 1.16 11.23
N GLN A 21 16.13 -0.03 11.82
CA GLN A 21 15.32 -1.12 11.26
C GLN A 21 13.87 -0.69 11.07
N LYS A 22 13.27 -0.01 12.05
CA LYS A 22 11.89 0.51 11.92
C LYS A 22 11.77 1.56 10.83
N CYS A 23 12.71 2.50 10.75
CA CYS A 23 12.72 3.53 9.71
C CYS A 23 12.91 2.92 8.32
N PHE A 24 13.80 1.93 8.19
CA PHE A 24 14.01 1.21 6.94
C PHE A 24 12.75 0.46 6.49
N ARG A 25 12.09 -0.27 7.40
CA ARG A 25 10.81 -0.96 7.09
C ARG A 25 9.74 0.02 6.67
N LEU A 26 9.64 1.17 7.35
CA LEU A 26 8.72 2.22 6.95
C LEU A 26 9.04 2.73 5.55
N ALA A 27 10.32 3.02 5.24
CA ALA A 27 10.73 3.48 3.91
C ALA A 27 10.40 2.45 2.81
N VAL A 28 10.65 1.17 3.05
CA VAL A 28 10.28 0.08 2.12
C VAL A 28 8.75 0.00 1.97
N ALA A 29 8.00 0.10 3.07
CA ALA A 29 6.54 0.09 3.03
C ALA A 29 5.96 1.27 2.23
N VAL A 30 6.51 2.48 2.40
CA VAL A 30 6.13 3.66 1.60
C VAL A 30 6.48 3.44 0.13
N PHE A 31 7.68 2.93 -0.16
CA PHE A 31 8.10 2.63 -1.52
C PHE A 31 7.16 1.62 -2.20
N VAL A 32 6.85 0.50 -1.53
CA VAL A 32 5.90 -0.51 -2.02
C VAL A 32 4.53 0.10 -2.24
N SER A 33 4.02 0.90 -1.29
CA SER A 33 2.74 1.58 -1.44
C SER A 33 2.70 2.52 -2.65
N ALA A 34 3.76 3.29 -2.88
CA ALA A 34 3.87 4.19 -4.02
C ALA A 34 3.95 3.43 -5.35
N GLN A 35 4.78 2.39 -5.43
CA GLN A 35 4.90 1.57 -6.64
C GLN A 35 3.61 0.84 -6.97
N MET A 36 2.91 0.33 -5.96
CA MET A 36 1.62 -0.32 -6.18
C MET A 36 0.53 0.66 -6.64
N PHE A 37 0.52 1.87 -6.08
CA PHE A 37 -0.40 2.91 -6.53
C PHE A 37 -0.11 3.30 -7.98
N ASP A 38 1.16 3.56 -8.32
CA ASP A 38 1.54 3.89 -9.69
C ASP A 38 1.20 2.75 -10.64
N PHE A 39 1.60 1.52 -10.32
CA PHE A 39 1.28 0.36 -11.14
C PHE A 39 -0.23 0.23 -11.37
N LEU A 40 -1.06 0.31 -10.32
CA LEU A 40 -2.51 0.07 -10.43
C LEU A 40 -3.30 1.22 -11.03
N PHE A 41 -2.93 2.48 -10.77
CA PHE A 41 -3.78 3.63 -11.13
C PHE A 41 -3.22 4.49 -12.25
N ASN A 42 -1.96 4.31 -12.66
CA ASN A 42 -1.38 5.03 -13.77
C ASN A 42 -1.95 4.50 -15.10
N SER A 43 -2.49 5.40 -15.93
CA SER A 43 -3.11 5.04 -17.20
C SER A 43 -2.14 4.62 -18.29
N ILE A 44 -0.82 4.68 -18.06
CA ILE A 44 0.17 3.98 -18.90
C ILE A 44 -0.04 2.46 -18.85
N TRP A 45 -0.52 1.93 -17.72
CA TRP A 45 -0.85 0.53 -17.56
C TRP A 45 -2.31 0.26 -17.94
N MET A 46 -2.58 -0.90 -18.55
CA MET A 46 -3.90 -1.22 -19.12
C MET A 46 -5.02 -1.16 -18.08
N HIS A 47 -4.82 -1.73 -16.89
CA HIS A 47 -5.83 -1.71 -15.82
C HIS A 47 -6.04 -0.29 -15.24
N GLY A 48 -4.98 0.51 -15.12
CA GLY A 48 -5.09 1.92 -14.72
C GLY A 48 -5.81 2.77 -15.78
N TYR A 49 -5.61 2.46 -17.05
CA TYR A 49 -6.33 3.09 -18.17
C TYR A 49 -7.82 2.76 -18.12
N ILE A 50 -8.18 1.47 -18.02
CA ILE A 50 -9.58 1.03 -17.93
C ILE A 50 -10.25 1.60 -16.67
N TRP A 51 -9.53 1.64 -15.54
CA TRP A 51 -10.01 2.27 -14.32
C TRP A 51 -10.34 3.75 -14.54
N SER A 52 -9.44 4.49 -15.19
CA SER A 52 -9.61 5.92 -15.48
C SER A 52 -10.82 6.18 -16.39
N LEU A 53 -11.05 5.33 -17.40
CA LEU A 53 -12.21 5.43 -18.31
C LEU A 53 -13.55 5.11 -17.62
N ASN A 54 -13.52 4.35 -16.52
CA ASN A 54 -14.73 3.96 -15.79
C ASN A 54 -15.00 4.82 -14.55
N GLN A 55 -14.12 5.78 -14.25
CA GLN A 55 -14.40 6.78 -13.23
C GLN A 55 -15.62 7.60 -13.64
N LYS A 56 -16.44 7.97 -12.66
CA LYS A 56 -17.60 8.85 -12.87
C LYS A 56 -17.10 10.30 -12.96
N VAL A 57 -16.31 10.62 -13.99
CA VAL A 57 -15.79 11.95 -14.24
C VAL A 57 -16.74 12.70 -15.17
N GLU A 58 -16.91 13.99 -14.94
CA GLU A 58 -17.72 14.92 -15.75
C GLU A 58 -17.23 15.08 -17.20
N MET A 59 -16.04 14.55 -17.53
CA MET A 59 -15.38 14.70 -18.82
C MET A 59 -15.14 13.33 -19.43
N ASP A 60 -15.65 13.11 -20.63
CA ASP A 60 -15.42 11.88 -21.39
C ASP A 60 -13.93 11.77 -21.75
N MET A 61 -13.29 10.72 -21.24
CA MET A 61 -11.87 10.42 -21.45
C MET A 61 -11.66 9.41 -22.59
N SER A 62 -12.73 8.92 -23.23
CA SER A 62 -12.68 7.85 -24.23
C SER A 62 -11.85 8.20 -25.47
N GLU A 63 -11.77 9.49 -25.82
CA GLU A 63 -11.00 9.98 -26.97
C GLU A 63 -9.55 10.37 -26.60
N ARG A 64 -9.16 10.28 -25.32
CA ARG A 64 -7.84 10.72 -24.86
C ARG A 64 -6.83 9.59 -24.83
N SER A 65 -5.61 9.89 -25.26
CA SER A 65 -4.48 8.97 -25.11
C SER A 65 -4.16 8.69 -23.64
N ALA A 66 -3.57 7.52 -23.37
CA ALA A 66 -3.10 7.13 -22.04
C ALA A 66 -2.20 8.21 -21.38
N GLY A 67 -1.26 8.78 -22.15
CA GLY A 67 -0.39 9.86 -21.67
C GLY A 67 -1.15 11.12 -21.28
N ALA A 68 -2.12 11.55 -22.10
CA ALA A 68 -2.94 12.72 -21.79
C ALA A 68 -3.80 12.53 -20.52
N ILE A 69 -4.22 11.30 -20.23
CA ILE A 69 -4.91 10.96 -18.97
C ILE A 69 -3.94 11.04 -17.80
N VAL A 70 -2.72 10.50 -17.92
CA VAL A 70 -1.69 10.60 -16.86
C VAL A 70 -1.37 12.06 -16.56
N ASP A 71 -1.12 12.87 -17.60
CA ASP A 71 -0.80 14.29 -17.44
C ASP A 71 -1.94 15.04 -16.74
N HIS A 72 -3.18 14.72 -17.10
CA HIS A 72 -4.35 15.26 -16.40
C HIS A 72 -4.38 14.84 -14.93
N GLN A 73 -4.16 13.56 -14.62
CA GLN A 73 -4.11 13.08 -13.24
C GLN A 73 -2.96 13.74 -12.44
N LEU A 74 -1.79 13.93 -13.05
CA LEU A 74 -0.64 14.59 -12.43
C LEU A 74 -0.87 16.09 -12.22
N SER A 75 -1.67 16.73 -13.08
CA SER A 75 -2.11 18.12 -12.88
C SER A 75 -3.05 18.29 -11.68
N LYS A 76 -3.72 17.21 -11.25
CA LYS A 76 -4.64 17.20 -10.11
C LYS A 76 -3.98 16.74 -8.83
N VAL A 77 -3.16 15.69 -8.90
CA VAL A 77 -2.41 15.13 -7.77
C VAL A 77 -0.97 14.89 -8.19
N GLY A 78 -0.08 15.75 -7.71
CA GLY A 78 1.34 15.74 -8.07
C GLY A 78 2.14 14.61 -7.41
N ASN A 79 3.39 14.43 -7.83
CA ASN A 79 4.25 13.35 -7.34
C ASN A 79 4.50 13.43 -5.82
N VAL A 80 4.67 14.63 -5.26
CA VAL A 80 4.88 14.82 -3.83
C VAL A 80 3.64 14.42 -3.03
N GLU A 81 2.45 14.81 -3.48
CA GLU A 81 1.19 14.43 -2.84
C GLU A 81 0.96 12.93 -2.90
N ARG A 82 1.25 12.29 -4.04
CA ARG A 82 1.20 10.83 -4.18
C ARG A 82 2.13 10.14 -3.18
N LEU A 83 3.36 10.63 -3.02
CA LEU A 83 4.30 10.08 -2.04
C LEU A 83 3.78 10.23 -0.60
N VAL A 84 3.20 11.39 -0.26
CA VAL A 84 2.58 11.61 1.05
C VAL A 84 1.40 10.67 1.27
N ILE A 85 0.53 10.50 0.27
CA ILE A 85 -0.60 9.56 0.32
C ILE A 85 -0.10 8.12 0.53
N SER A 86 0.97 7.71 -0.16
CA SER A 86 1.59 6.39 0.03
C SER A 86 2.17 6.21 1.43
N ALA A 87 2.76 7.25 2.00
CA ALA A 87 3.23 7.22 3.39
C ALA A 87 2.07 7.06 4.38
N VAL A 88 0.99 7.82 4.19
CA VAL A 88 -0.22 7.70 5.01
C VAL A 88 -0.85 6.32 4.87
N ALA A 89 -0.91 5.78 3.66
CA ALA A 89 -1.45 4.44 3.39
C ALA A 89 -0.62 3.34 4.08
N ALA A 90 0.72 3.45 4.02
CA ALA A 90 1.61 2.52 4.73
C ALA A 90 1.41 2.57 6.26
N LEU A 91 1.29 3.78 6.82
CA LEU A 91 1.01 3.96 8.24
C LEU A 91 -0.38 3.43 8.64
N ALA A 92 -1.39 3.60 7.78
CA ALA A 92 -2.73 3.07 8.01
C ALA A 92 -2.72 1.53 8.09
N VAL A 93 -1.99 0.86 7.18
CA VAL A 93 -1.80 -0.60 7.26
C VAL A 93 -1.05 -0.99 8.54
N CYS A 94 -0.02 -0.24 8.92
CA CYS A 94 0.71 -0.48 10.18
C CYS A 94 -0.23 -0.42 11.39
N LEU A 95 -1.06 0.63 11.50
CA LEU A 95 -2.06 0.78 12.56
C LEU A 95 -3.08 -0.35 12.54
N LEU A 96 -3.54 -0.75 11.36
CA LEU A 96 -4.48 -1.87 11.21
C LEU A 96 -3.89 -3.18 11.73
N LEU A 97 -2.62 -3.47 11.43
CA LEU A 97 -1.93 -4.64 11.96
C LEU A 97 -1.80 -4.60 13.49
N LEU A 98 -1.52 -3.42 14.07
CA LEU A 98 -1.49 -3.24 15.52
C LEU A 98 -2.85 -3.56 16.16
N VAL A 99 -3.95 -3.08 15.57
CA VAL A 99 -5.32 -3.35 16.02
C VAL A 99 -5.67 -4.84 15.89
N LEU A 100 -5.25 -5.49 14.80
CA LEU A 100 -5.44 -6.92 14.57
C LEU A 100 -4.56 -7.82 15.46
N GLY A 101 -3.67 -7.22 16.27
CA GLY A 101 -2.87 -7.93 17.26
C GLY A 101 -1.56 -8.50 16.74
N TYR A 102 -1.08 -8.05 15.57
CA TYR A 102 0.19 -8.54 14.99
C TYR A 102 1.43 -8.20 15.82
N ALA A 103 1.31 -7.28 16.78
CA ALA A 103 2.36 -7.00 17.75
C ALA A 103 2.32 -7.89 19.01
N ARG A 104 1.22 -8.62 19.24
CA ARG A 104 0.99 -9.37 20.49
C ARG A 104 1.22 -10.86 20.36
N ARG A 105 1.06 -11.41 19.16
CA ARG A 105 1.26 -12.84 18.87
C ARG A 105 1.95 -13.02 17.54
N GLU A 106 2.57 -14.17 17.36
CA GLU A 106 3.05 -14.59 16.03
C GLU A 106 1.85 -14.92 15.15
N HIS A 107 1.91 -14.44 13.92
CA HIS A 107 0.89 -14.69 12.90
C HIS A 107 1.54 -15.35 11.69
N THR A 108 0.81 -16.27 11.07
CA THR A 108 1.27 -16.86 9.82
C THR A 108 1.00 -15.94 8.64
N VAL A 109 1.79 -16.07 7.59
CA VAL A 109 1.55 -15.37 6.31
C VAL A 109 0.14 -15.66 5.77
N TRP A 110 -0.37 -16.88 6.02
CA TRP A 110 -1.73 -17.26 5.64
C TRP A 110 -2.81 -16.47 6.38
N GLU A 111 -2.59 -16.14 7.66
CA GLU A 111 -3.50 -15.25 8.38
C GLU A 111 -3.47 -13.85 7.77
N LEU A 112 -2.30 -13.28 7.47
CA LEU A 112 -2.18 -11.98 6.81
C LEU A 112 -2.90 -11.95 5.46
N PHE A 113 -2.73 -13.02 4.67
CA PHE A 113 -3.44 -13.19 3.41
C PHE A 113 -4.96 -13.16 3.59
N LYS A 114 -5.52 -13.95 4.53
CA LYS A 114 -6.96 -13.95 4.81
C LYS A 114 -7.47 -12.58 5.25
N HIS A 115 -6.77 -11.91 6.17
CA HIS A 115 -7.16 -10.56 6.62
C HIS A 115 -7.14 -9.57 5.45
N SER A 116 -6.11 -9.61 4.60
CA SER A 116 -6.01 -8.73 3.44
C SER A 116 -7.17 -8.90 2.45
N ILE A 117 -7.63 -10.14 2.20
CA ILE A 117 -8.81 -10.40 1.35
C ILE A 117 -10.07 -9.79 1.95
N ILE A 118 -10.28 -9.97 3.26
CA ILE A 118 -11.44 -9.41 3.96
C ILE A 118 -11.43 -7.89 3.87
N ILE A 119 -10.29 -7.26 4.15
CA ILE A 119 -10.12 -5.80 4.10
C ILE A 119 -10.35 -5.26 2.69
N GLY A 120 -9.79 -5.91 1.66
CA GLY A 120 -10.00 -5.52 0.26
C GLY A 120 -11.46 -5.65 -0.17
N THR A 121 -12.14 -6.73 0.24
CA THR A 121 -13.57 -6.94 -0.03
C THR A 121 -14.41 -5.87 0.65
N MET A 122 -14.15 -5.59 1.93
CA MET A 122 -14.84 -4.52 2.68
C MET A 122 -14.64 -3.15 2.03
N ALA A 123 -13.41 -2.84 1.58
CA ALA A 123 -13.12 -1.59 0.88
C ALA A 123 -13.88 -1.48 -0.44
N GLY A 124 -13.93 -2.55 -1.24
CA GLY A 124 -14.72 -2.58 -2.48
C GLY A 124 -16.22 -2.36 -2.22
N CYS A 125 -16.78 -3.02 -1.21
CA CYS A 125 -18.18 -2.81 -0.81
C CYS A 125 -18.43 -1.37 -0.32
N ALA A 126 -17.55 -0.83 0.51
CA ALA A 126 -17.65 0.55 1.00
C ALA A 126 -17.60 1.55 -0.15
N ARG A 127 -16.75 1.33 -1.16
CA ARG A 127 -16.68 2.17 -2.37
C ARG A 127 -17.96 2.15 -3.18
N CYS A 128 -18.59 0.98 -3.34
CA CYS A 128 -19.91 0.87 -3.99
C CYS A 128 -20.99 1.69 -3.27
N MET A 129 -20.86 1.88 -1.94
CA MET A 129 -21.81 2.66 -1.14
C MET A 129 -21.51 4.17 -1.17
N GLN A 130 -20.23 4.55 -1.12
CA GLN A 130 -19.80 5.95 -1.02
C GLN A 130 -19.95 6.71 -2.34
N MET A 131 -19.61 6.06 -3.44
CA MET A 131 -19.80 6.61 -4.76
C MET A 131 -20.74 5.69 -5.51
N GLN A 132 -21.70 6.25 -6.24
CA GLN A 132 -22.41 5.53 -7.30
C GLN A 132 -21.44 5.23 -8.47
N GLN A 133 -20.29 4.64 -8.17
CA GLN A 133 -19.24 4.22 -9.08
C GLN A 133 -19.69 2.94 -9.78
N ARG A 134 -19.13 2.71 -10.97
CA ARG A 134 -19.32 1.45 -11.70
C ARG A 134 -18.64 0.31 -10.92
N LEU A 135 -19.09 -0.92 -11.19
CA LEU A 135 -18.57 -2.12 -10.55
C LEU A 135 -17.04 -2.28 -10.73
N TYR A 136 -16.52 -1.96 -11.92
CA TYR A 136 -15.09 -2.12 -12.20
C TYR A 136 -14.18 -1.25 -11.30
N PRO A 137 -14.37 0.08 -11.19
CA PRO A 137 -13.64 0.90 -10.22
C PRO A 137 -13.67 0.36 -8.79
N ALA A 138 -14.83 -0.09 -8.31
CA ALA A 138 -14.97 -0.60 -6.96
C ALA A 138 -14.18 -1.90 -6.74
N ILE A 139 -14.24 -2.85 -7.69
CA ILE A 139 -13.43 -4.08 -7.65
C ILE A 139 -11.94 -3.74 -7.71
N HIS A 140 -11.55 -2.83 -8.59
CA HIS A 140 -10.16 -2.43 -8.79
C HIS A 140 -9.57 -1.78 -7.52
N GLU A 141 -10.31 -0.88 -6.87
CA GLU A 141 -9.91 -0.25 -5.61
C GLU A 141 -9.90 -1.25 -4.44
N GLY A 142 -10.86 -2.19 -4.40
CA GLY A 142 -10.87 -3.29 -3.43
C GLY A 142 -9.65 -4.20 -3.59
N PHE A 143 -9.30 -4.56 -4.82
CA PHE A 143 -8.12 -5.35 -5.15
C PHE A 143 -6.82 -4.63 -4.77
N TYR A 144 -6.72 -3.33 -5.07
CA TYR A 144 -5.61 -2.51 -4.61
C TYR A 144 -5.47 -2.54 -3.08
N THR A 145 -6.58 -2.36 -2.36
CA THR A 145 -6.57 -2.34 -0.89
C THR A 145 -6.14 -3.70 -0.31
N TYR A 146 -6.58 -4.80 -0.92
CA TYR A 146 -6.12 -6.15 -0.60
C TYR A 146 -4.60 -6.27 -0.78
N LEU A 147 -4.09 -6.00 -1.98
CA LEU A 147 -2.67 -6.17 -2.26
C LEU A 147 -1.84 -5.27 -1.34
N LEU A 148 -2.26 -4.02 -1.16
CA LEU A 148 -1.55 -3.03 -0.35
C LEU A 148 -1.43 -3.54 1.09
N THR A 149 -2.55 -3.97 1.67
CA THR A 149 -2.57 -4.53 3.03
C THR A 149 -1.63 -5.74 3.15
N PHE A 150 -1.63 -6.62 2.15
CA PHE A 150 -0.79 -7.81 2.16
C PHE A 150 0.71 -7.48 2.08
N PHE A 151 1.16 -6.76 1.06
CA PHE A 151 2.59 -6.49 0.84
C PHE A 151 3.19 -5.51 1.84
N VAL A 152 2.45 -4.44 2.18
CA VAL A 152 2.87 -3.52 3.25
C VAL A 152 2.87 -4.25 4.58
N GLY A 153 1.85 -5.07 4.84
CA GLY A 153 1.77 -5.84 6.07
C GLY A 153 2.91 -6.86 6.21
N LEU A 154 3.29 -7.50 5.11
CA LEU A 154 4.43 -8.41 5.06
C LEU A 154 5.73 -7.66 5.37
N THR A 155 5.92 -6.46 4.82
CA THR A 155 7.09 -5.61 5.08
C THR A 155 7.27 -5.29 6.57
N PHE A 156 6.17 -5.04 7.29
CA PHE A 156 6.22 -4.83 8.74
C PHE A 156 6.40 -6.12 9.54
N SER A 157 5.96 -7.26 9.01
CA SER A 157 5.92 -8.55 9.71
C SER A 157 7.22 -9.35 9.60
N ILE A 158 8.08 -9.07 8.61
CA ILE A 158 9.39 -9.72 8.49
C ILE A 158 10.28 -9.29 9.68
N GLN A 159 10.60 -10.23 10.56
CA GLN A 159 11.59 -10.08 11.62
C GLN A 159 12.90 -10.72 11.13
N PHE A 160 14.00 -9.95 11.18
CA PHE A 160 15.36 -10.42 10.92
C PHE A 160 16.09 -10.50 12.25
#